data_AF-A0A0R2DFY2-F1
#
_entry.id   AF-A0A0R2DFY2-F1
#
_cell.length_a   1.000
_cell.length_b   1.000
_cell.length_c   1.000
_cell.angle_alpha   90.00
_cell.angle_beta   90.00
_cell.angle_gamma   90.00
#
_symmetry.space_group_name_H-M   'P 1'
#
loop_
_entity.id
_entity.type
_entity.pdbx_description
1 polymer ?
#
loop_
_entity_poly.entity_id
_entity_poly.type
_entity_poly.pdbx_seq_one_letter_code
_entity_poly.pdbx_strand_id
1 'polypeptide(L)'
;MAFHRIFVIDFAGLGLGEAPEANRFQSVGADTIGHVAAGWTGQLNLPTFQELGLGNIRIGHELPGIAPVDQPTGFFGRLHMQATGNHPATGLREMWDYTGAYRTESVLDTLPAAGYPVTVAGPFLSYLQTQRRTRRFQLGDNRGAFRVLFNRLNHPDTGLTYVMLPDFRFAARQHDVQAFGDSLIQADQYLGQVLQDMAANDLLIVTATQASDPVGTMQPTREYLPLIVASSSRPRGHALGIRRTLADVGATVLENYGLAARAAGHSFLNELTQ
;
A
#
# COMPACT_ATOMS: atom_id res chain seq x y z
N MET A 1 -22.38 -3.67 3.34
CA MET A 1 -20.98 -3.52 3.77
C MET A 1 -20.43 -4.90 4.04
N ALA A 2 -19.32 -5.27 3.41
CA ALA A 2 -18.71 -6.59 3.57
C ALA A 2 -17.74 -6.64 4.75
N PHE A 3 -17.01 -5.54 4.98
CA PHE A 3 -16.01 -5.40 6.04
C PHE A 3 -16.31 -4.20 6.92
N HIS A 4 -16.26 -4.34 8.23
CA HIS A 4 -16.55 -3.25 9.16
C HIS A 4 -15.38 -2.28 9.28
N ARG A 5 -14.15 -2.78 9.22
CA ARG A 5 -12.94 -1.97 9.30
C ARG A 5 -12.06 -2.27 8.10
N ILE A 6 -11.51 -1.22 7.52
CA ILE A 6 -10.49 -1.34 6.47
C ILE A 6 -9.21 -0.70 6.98
N PHE A 7 -8.14 -1.47 6.97
CA PHE A 7 -6.79 -1.04 7.29
C PHE A 7 -5.99 -0.96 5.99
N VAL A 8 -5.39 0.19 5.72
CA VAL A 8 -4.52 0.39 4.55
C VAL A 8 -3.13 0.73 5.06
N ILE A 9 -2.15 -0.12 4.76
CA ILE A 9 -0.74 0.10 5.07
C ILE A 9 -0.02 0.46 3.78
N ASP A 10 0.45 1.69 3.71
CA ASP A 10 1.21 2.23 2.60
C ASP A 10 2.71 2.14 2.89
N PHE A 11 3.37 1.18 2.24
CA PHE A 11 4.81 1.01 2.19
C PHE A 11 5.42 2.05 1.24
N ALA A 12 5.26 3.34 1.56
CA ALA A 12 5.61 4.47 0.70
C ALA A 12 7.12 4.51 0.39
N GLY A 13 7.49 3.90 -0.73
CA GLY A 13 8.85 3.67 -1.18
C GLY A 13 9.01 2.30 -1.85
N LEU A 14 8.14 1.33 -1.59
CA LEU A 14 8.21 -0.02 -2.16
C LEU A 14 7.64 -0.07 -3.58
N GLY A 15 8.50 -0.27 -4.57
CA GLY A 15 8.16 -0.58 -5.97
C GLY A 15 8.44 -2.03 -6.36
N LEU A 16 7.87 -2.45 -7.49
CA LEU A 16 7.95 -3.82 -8.03
C LEU A 16 8.64 -3.90 -9.41
N GLY A 17 9.39 -2.88 -9.82
CA GLY A 17 9.93 -2.76 -11.17
C GLY A 17 9.27 -1.65 -11.98
N GLU A 18 10.03 -1.13 -12.94
CA GLU A 18 9.66 0.04 -13.74
C GLU A 18 8.25 -0.04 -14.36
N ALA A 19 7.55 1.09 -14.35
CA ALA A 19 6.27 1.21 -15.04
C ALA A 19 6.51 1.43 -16.56
N PRO A 20 5.50 1.20 -17.42
CA PRO A 20 5.63 1.34 -18.88
C PRO A 20 6.15 2.72 -19.34
N GLU A 21 5.91 3.76 -18.56
CA GLU A 21 6.30 5.14 -18.84
C GLU A 21 7.54 5.61 -18.07
N ALA A 22 8.32 4.72 -17.47
CA ALA A 22 9.48 5.05 -16.65
C ALA A 22 10.55 5.92 -17.36
N ASN A 23 10.66 5.80 -18.68
CA ASN A 23 11.51 6.66 -19.52
C ASN A 23 11.17 8.16 -19.41
N ARG A 24 9.92 8.51 -19.13
CA ARG A 24 9.48 9.90 -18.95
C ARG A 24 9.86 10.47 -17.58
N PHE A 25 10.30 9.61 -16.66
CA PHE A 25 10.59 9.95 -15.27
C PHE A 25 12.03 9.61 -14.86
N GLN A 26 12.94 9.42 -15.83
CA GLN A 26 14.33 9.02 -15.57
C GLN A 26 14.44 7.80 -14.64
N SER A 27 13.49 6.88 -14.78
CA SER A 27 13.35 5.69 -13.91
C SER A 27 13.56 4.39 -14.69
N VAL A 28 14.17 4.45 -15.87
CA VAL A 28 14.44 3.23 -16.66
C VAL A 28 15.39 2.33 -15.90
N GLY A 29 15.02 1.06 -15.75
CA GLY A 29 15.73 0.05 -14.97
C GLY A 29 15.44 0.10 -13.47
N ALA A 30 14.54 0.98 -12.99
CA ALA A 30 14.16 0.99 -11.58
C ALA A 30 13.47 -0.34 -11.20
N ASP A 31 13.90 -0.91 -10.08
CA ASP A 31 13.31 -2.11 -9.50
C ASP A 31 13.59 -2.14 -8.00
N THR A 32 12.79 -1.42 -7.23
CA THR A 32 13.03 -1.21 -5.80
C THR A 32 13.21 -2.54 -5.06
N ILE A 33 12.18 -3.40 -5.03
CA ILE A 33 12.26 -4.64 -4.25
C ILE A 33 13.31 -5.62 -4.82
N GLY A 34 13.52 -5.62 -6.15
CA GLY A 34 14.50 -6.50 -6.77
C GLY A 34 15.93 -6.08 -6.45
N HIS A 35 16.24 -4.78 -6.55
CA HIS A 35 17.53 -4.23 -6.17
C HIS A 35 17.79 -4.32 -4.67
N VAL A 36 16.77 -4.13 -3.83
CA VAL A 36 16.90 -4.39 -2.40
C VAL A 36 17.22 -5.86 -2.13
N ALA A 37 16.48 -6.80 -2.73
CA ALA A 37 16.74 -8.23 -2.55
C ALA A 37 18.13 -8.64 -3.07
N ALA A 38 18.60 -8.06 -4.18
CA ALA A 38 19.91 -8.36 -4.75
C ALA A 38 21.08 -7.73 -3.97
N GLY A 39 20.88 -6.53 -3.40
CA GLY A 39 21.90 -5.82 -2.63
C GLY A 39 21.89 -6.12 -1.13
N TRP A 40 20.88 -6.82 -0.62
CA TRP A 40 20.77 -7.22 0.77
C TRP A 40 21.88 -8.21 1.17
N THR A 41 22.43 -8.05 2.39
CA THR A 41 23.44 -9.00 2.88
C THR A 41 22.77 -10.30 3.31
N GLY A 42 22.89 -11.33 2.48
CA GLY A 42 22.27 -12.63 2.70
C GLY A 42 20.99 -12.78 1.88
N GLN A 43 20.01 -13.51 2.42
CA GLN A 43 18.74 -13.74 1.74
C GLN A 43 17.66 -12.87 2.39
N LEU A 44 16.99 -12.03 1.59
CA LEU A 44 15.89 -11.21 2.08
C LEU A 44 14.69 -12.11 2.39
N ASN A 45 14.41 -12.29 3.68
CA ASN A 45 13.36 -13.19 4.15
C ASN A 45 12.15 -12.38 4.62
N LEU A 46 11.06 -12.43 3.85
CA LEU A 46 9.78 -11.77 4.16
C LEU A 46 8.66 -12.82 4.19
N PRO A 47 8.60 -13.68 5.23
CA PRO A 47 7.72 -14.83 5.25
C PRO A 47 6.24 -14.43 5.20
N THR A 48 5.85 -13.34 5.85
CA THR A 48 4.45 -12.89 5.84
C THR A 48 4.05 -12.43 4.44
N PHE A 49 4.87 -11.60 3.81
CA PHE A 49 4.67 -11.18 2.43
C PHE A 49 4.67 -12.36 1.45
N GLN A 50 5.53 -13.36 1.68
CA GLN A 50 5.55 -14.57 0.87
C GLN A 50 4.22 -15.32 0.94
N GLU A 51 3.71 -15.59 2.15
CA GLU A 51 2.42 -16.25 2.36
C GLU A 51 1.25 -15.46 1.76
N LEU A 52 1.31 -14.13 1.83
CA LEU A 52 0.32 -13.24 1.23
C LEU A 52 0.38 -13.18 -0.31
N GLY A 53 1.43 -13.73 -0.92
CA GLY A 53 1.57 -13.84 -2.37
C GLY A 53 2.45 -12.77 -3.03
N LEU A 54 3.33 -12.07 -2.31
CA LEU A 54 4.29 -11.12 -2.91
C LEU A 54 5.14 -11.80 -4.00
N GLY A 55 5.64 -13.01 -3.73
CA GLY A 55 6.41 -13.81 -4.69
C GLY A 55 5.61 -14.16 -5.95
N ASN A 56 4.28 -14.30 -5.85
CA ASN A 56 3.39 -14.60 -6.97
C ASN A 56 3.17 -13.41 -7.92
N ILE A 57 3.52 -12.18 -7.51
CA ILE A 57 3.30 -10.98 -8.33
C ILE A 57 4.30 -10.88 -9.49
N ARG A 58 5.55 -11.29 -9.28
CA ARG A 58 6.68 -11.09 -10.21
C ARG A 58 6.98 -12.32 -11.07
N ILE A 59 6.10 -12.61 -12.04
CA ILE A 59 6.28 -13.72 -12.98
C ILE A 59 7.53 -13.48 -13.86
N GLY A 60 8.47 -14.44 -13.88
CA GLY A 60 9.68 -14.38 -14.69
C GLY A 60 10.80 -13.49 -14.15
N HIS A 61 10.57 -12.84 -13.00
CA HIS A 61 11.54 -11.98 -12.31
C HIS A 61 11.45 -12.22 -10.81
N GLU A 62 11.76 -13.45 -10.39
CA GLU A 62 11.60 -13.91 -9.02
C GLU A 62 12.47 -13.13 -8.02
N LEU A 63 11.97 -13.01 -6.80
CA LEU A 63 12.67 -12.36 -5.69
C LEU A 63 13.48 -13.40 -4.92
N PRO A 64 14.82 -13.26 -4.84
CA PRO A 64 15.63 -14.14 -4.01
C PRO A 64 15.14 -14.11 -2.55
N GLY A 65 14.69 -15.27 -2.04
CA GLY A 65 14.17 -15.39 -0.67
C GLY A 65 12.67 -15.21 -0.49
N ILE A 66 11.93 -14.90 -1.56
CA ILE A 66 10.48 -14.69 -1.51
C ILE A 66 9.86 -15.44 -2.70
N ALA A 67 9.83 -16.77 -2.59
CA ALA A 67 9.33 -17.63 -3.66
C ALA A 67 7.80 -17.54 -3.80
N PRO A 68 7.23 -17.77 -5.00
CA PRO A 68 5.78 -17.93 -5.15
C PRO A 68 5.25 -19.07 -4.27
N VAL A 69 4.00 -18.94 -3.80
CA VAL A 69 3.30 -19.98 -3.04
C VAL A 69 2.09 -20.50 -3.82
N ASP A 70 1.78 -21.79 -3.72
CA ASP A 70 0.67 -22.41 -4.45
C ASP A 70 -0.71 -21.97 -3.92
N GLN A 71 -0.80 -21.71 -2.62
CA GLN A 71 -2.03 -21.32 -1.93
C GLN A 71 -1.79 -20.04 -1.11
N PRO A 72 -1.71 -18.87 -1.77
CA PRO A 72 -1.52 -17.61 -1.07
C PRO A 72 -2.74 -17.31 -0.19
N THR A 73 -2.48 -16.78 0.99
CA THR A 73 -3.53 -16.35 1.94
C THR A 73 -4.07 -14.97 1.59
N GLY A 74 -3.32 -14.19 0.82
CA GLY A 74 -3.70 -12.87 0.32
C GLY A 74 -4.11 -12.89 -1.16
N PHE A 75 -4.96 -11.94 -1.54
CA PHE A 75 -5.17 -11.58 -2.93
C PHE A 75 -4.05 -10.63 -3.36
N PHE A 76 -3.46 -10.83 -4.53
CA PHE A 76 -2.22 -10.15 -4.89
C PHE A 76 -2.24 -9.62 -6.32
N GLY A 77 -1.59 -8.49 -6.56
CA GLY A 77 -1.54 -7.85 -7.86
C GLY A 77 -0.62 -6.64 -7.88
N ARG A 78 -0.74 -5.83 -8.93
CA ARG A 78 0.04 -4.60 -9.10
C ARG A 78 -0.89 -3.42 -9.32
N LEU A 79 -0.48 -2.25 -8.82
CA LEU A 79 -1.09 -0.97 -9.13
C LEU A 79 -0.20 -0.22 -10.12
N HIS A 80 -0.81 0.28 -11.19
CA HIS A 80 -0.20 1.21 -12.11
C HIS A 80 -0.67 2.63 -11.76
N MET A 81 0.26 3.56 -11.64
CA MET A 81 -0.06 4.97 -11.40
C MET A 81 -0.47 5.64 -12.71
N GLN A 82 -1.65 6.25 -12.74
CA GLN A 82 -2.14 6.95 -13.91
C GLN A 82 -1.69 8.42 -13.93
N ALA A 83 -1.48 9.03 -12.77
CA ALA A 83 -1.13 10.44 -12.65
C ALA A 83 0.17 10.78 -13.39
N THR A 84 0.20 11.93 -14.03
CA THR A 84 1.35 12.41 -14.82
C THR A 84 2.46 13.02 -13.97
N GLY A 85 2.18 13.34 -12.70
CA GLY A 85 3.19 13.78 -11.74
C GLY A 85 3.98 12.61 -11.15
N ASN A 86 5.07 12.93 -10.44
CA ASN A 86 5.87 11.94 -9.73
C ASN A 86 6.43 12.52 -8.42
N HIS A 87 5.59 13.19 -7.64
CA HIS A 87 5.96 13.75 -6.34
C HIS A 87 5.41 12.86 -5.21
N PRO A 88 5.92 12.99 -3.98
CA PRO A 88 5.48 12.13 -2.88
C PRO A 88 3.98 12.15 -2.57
N ALA A 89 3.28 13.24 -2.91
CA ALA A 89 1.83 13.34 -2.74
C ALA A 89 1.04 12.87 -3.97
N THR A 90 1.69 12.53 -5.09
CA THR A 90 1.01 12.23 -6.36
C THR A 90 0.17 10.96 -6.25
N GLY A 91 0.78 9.82 -5.91
CA GLY A 91 0.02 8.58 -5.79
C GLY A 91 -0.97 8.59 -4.63
N LEU A 92 -0.65 9.30 -3.55
CA LEU A 92 -1.56 9.52 -2.43
C LEU A 92 -2.83 10.26 -2.85
N ARG A 93 -2.69 11.33 -3.64
CA ARG A 93 -3.82 12.06 -4.20
C ARG A 93 -4.54 11.26 -5.28
N GLU A 94 -3.85 10.46 -6.07
CA GLU A 94 -4.52 9.55 -7.00
C GLU A 94 -5.39 8.52 -6.26
N MET A 95 -4.86 7.90 -5.22
CA MET A 95 -5.54 6.89 -4.41
C MET A 95 -6.82 7.43 -3.73
N TRP A 96 -6.75 8.65 -3.20
CA TRP A 96 -7.82 9.18 -2.33
C TRP A 96 -8.66 10.30 -2.94
N ASP A 97 -8.12 11.11 -3.85
CA ASP A 97 -8.82 12.25 -4.47
C ASP A 97 -9.01 12.08 -5.99
N TYR A 98 -8.40 11.05 -6.58
CA TYR A 98 -8.19 10.89 -8.02
C TYR A 98 -7.83 12.20 -8.73
N THR A 99 -6.56 12.60 -8.68
CA THR A 99 -6.08 13.83 -9.35
C THR A 99 -5.52 13.54 -10.75
N GLY A 100 -6.33 12.90 -11.59
CA GLY A 100 -6.01 12.60 -12.99
C GLY A 100 -6.49 13.70 -13.93
N ALA A 101 -7.37 13.34 -14.87
CA ALA A 101 -7.97 14.29 -15.82
C ALA A 101 -8.93 15.30 -15.16
N TYR A 102 -9.50 14.91 -14.02
CA TYR A 102 -10.33 15.73 -13.15
C TYR A 102 -9.97 15.40 -11.70
N ARG A 103 -10.64 16.05 -10.74
CA ARG A 103 -10.49 15.79 -9.31
C ARG A 103 -11.85 15.41 -8.72
N THR A 104 -11.90 14.36 -7.90
CA THR A 104 -13.10 13.99 -7.14
C THR A 104 -13.05 14.52 -5.72
N GLU A 105 -14.17 14.40 -5.01
CA GLU A 105 -14.15 14.51 -3.54
C GLU A 105 -13.21 13.43 -2.98
N SER A 106 -12.47 13.78 -1.92
CA SER A 106 -11.56 12.85 -1.28
C SER A 106 -12.35 11.75 -0.58
N VAL A 107 -11.94 10.49 -0.72
CA VAL A 107 -12.41 9.37 0.11
C VAL A 107 -12.26 9.72 1.61
N LEU A 108 -11.18 10.44 1.96
CA LEU A 108 -10.89 10.86 3.33
C LEU A 108 -11.85 11.95 3.85
N ASP A 109 -12.58 12.64 2.98
CA ASP A 109 -13.66 13.59 3.33
C ASP A 109 -15.05 12.95 3.19
N THR A 110 -15.24 12.12 2.16
CA THR A 110 -16.49 11.43 1.83
C THR A 110 -16.91 10.44 2.92
N LEU A 111 -15.99 9.66 3.49
CA LEU A 111 -16.30 8.70 4.56
C LEU A 111 -16.77 9.40 5.84
N PRO A 112 -16.03 10.39 6.39
CA PRO A 112 -16.50 11.13 7.57
C PRO A 112 -17.83 11.86 7.34
N ALA A 113 -18.05 12.40 6.13
CA ALA A 113 -19.33 13.03 5.77
C ALA A 113 -20.51 12.04 5.79
N ALA A 114 -20.25 10.75 5.55
CA ALA A 114 -21.22 9.67 5.65
C ALA A 114 -21.30 9.03 7.05
N GLY A 115 -20.58 9.56 8.04
CA GLY A 115 -20.59 9.08 9.41
C GLY A 115 -19.59 7.95 9.72
N TYR A 116 -18.68 7.63 8.81
CA TYR A 116 -17.63 6.64 9.02
C TYR A 116 -16.33 7.31 9.49
N PRO A 117 -15.85 7.04 10.72
CA PRO A 117 -14.57 7.53 11.20
C PRO A 117 -13.40 7.15 10.29
N VAL A 118 -12.48 8.10 10.09
CA VAL A 118 -11.24 7.89 9.35
C VAL A 118 -10.05 8.26 10.21
N THR A 119 -9.07 7.37 10.29
CA THR A 119 -7.76 7.61 10.88
C THR A 119 -6.70 7.67 9.78
N VAL A 120 -5.86 8.69 9.81
CA VAL A 120 -4.76 8.91 8.88
C VAL A 120 -3.49 9.10 9.70
N ALA A 121 -2.49 8.26 9.50
CA ALA A 121 -1.18 8.40 10.13
C ALA A 121 -0.08 8.40 9.08
N GLY A 122 0.83 9.35 9.15
CA GLY A 122 1.90 9.43 8.17
C GLY A 122 2.94 10.48 8.51
N PRO A 123 4.00 10.59 7.71
CA PRO A 123 4.96 11.67 7.83
C PRO A 123 4.32 13.03 7.59
N PHE A 124 5.08 14.11 7.84
CA PHE A 124 4.64 15.43 7.41
C PHE A 124 4.58 15.51 5.88
N LEU A 125 3.35 15.48 5.35
CA LEU A 125 3.00 15.78 3.96
C LEU A 125 1.86 16.77 3.96
N SER A 126 2.00 17.89 3.24
CA SER A 126 1.00 18.97 3.23
C SER A 126 -0.40 18.46 2.92
N TYR A 127 -0.54 17.47 2.05
CA TYR A 127 -1.83 16.84 1.74
C TYR A 127 -2.46 16.13 2.96
N LEU A 128 -1.69 15.38 3.75
CA LEU A 128 -2.22 14.76 4.98
C LEU A 128 -2.63 15.82 6.01
N GLN A 129 -1.93 16.96 6.02
CA GLN A 129 -2.25 18.10 6.89
C GLN A 129 -3.53 18.86 6.48
N THR A 130 -4.10 18.60 5.30
CA THR A 130 -5.38 19.18 4.90
C THR A 130 -6.59 18.31 5.24
N GLN A 131 -6.40 17.06 5.70
CA GLN A 131 -7.48 16.09 5.97
C GLN A 131 -8.20 16.35 7.30
N ARG A 132 -8.83 17.52 7.43
CA ARG A 132 -9.35 18.06 8.72
C ARG A 132 -10.50 17.24 9.32
N ARG A 133 -11.20 16.44 8.51
CA ARG A 133 -12.31 15.58 8.95
C ARG A 133 -11.85 14.22 9.51
N THR A 134 -10.54 13.97 9.51
CA THR A 134 -9.94 12.69 9.95
C THR A 134 -9.22 12.84 11.30
N ARG A 135 -9.08 11.73 12.05
CA ARG A 135 -8.13 11.63 13.17
C ARG A 135 -6.73 11.51 12.58
N ARG A 136 -5.84 12.46 12.88
CA ARG A 136 -4.52 12.56 12.24
C ARG A 136 -3.38 12.35 13.22
N PHE A 137 -2.40 11.56 12.81
CA PHE A 137 -1.17 11.31 13.55
C PHE A 137 0.05 11.60 12.68
N GLN A 138 0.96 12.43 13.16
CA GLN A 138 2.25 12.65 12.50
C GLN A 138 3.25 11.60 12.98
N LEU A 139 3.91 10.93 12.04
CA LEU A 139 4.82 9.82 12.29
C LEU A 139 6.27 10.18 11.96
N GLY A 140 7.18 9.69 12.80
CA GLY A 140 8.63 9.78 12.58
C GLY A 140 9.22 8.53 11.96
N ASP A 141 8.74 7.34 12.35
CA ASP A 141 9.26 6.03 11.96
C ASP A 141 8.13 4.99 11.71
N ASN A 142 8.49 3.83 11.15
CA ASN A 142 7.56 2.72 10.89
C ASN A 142 6.94 2.17 12.18
N ARG A 143 7.72 2.09 13.27
CA ARG A 143 7.23 1.63 14.58
C ARG A 143 6.08 2.49 15.10
N GLY A 144 6.17 3.81 14.90
CA GLY A 144 5.08 4.73 15.20
C GLY A 144 3.81 4.43 14.40
N ALA A 145 3.94 4.06 13.12
CA ALA A 145 2.83 3.68 12.26
C ALA A 145 2.12 2.43 12.78
N PHE A 146 2.89 1.37 13.07
CA PHE A 146 2.34 0.12 13.60
C PHE A 146 1.73 0.30 14.99
N ARG A 147 2.28 1.17 15.85
CA ARG A 147 1.64 1.52 17.12
C ARG A 147 0.25 2.14 16.94
N VAL A 148 0.07 3.03 15.96
CA VAL A 148 -1.27 3.56 15.62
C VAL A 148 -2.16 2.44 15.13
N LEU A 149 -1.66 1.56 14.26
CA LEU A 149 -2.42 0.44 13.71
C LEU A 149 -2.89 -0.54 14.80
N PHE A 150 -2.00 -0.99 15.69
CA PHE A 150 -2.33 -1.84 16.82
C PHE A 150 -3.31 -1.17 17.80
N ASN A 151 -3.19 0.13 18.02
CA ASN A 151 -4.20 0.85 18.80
C ASN A 151 -5.58 0.80 18.10
N ARG A 152 -5.63 0.99 16.78
CA ARG A 152 -6.89 0.94 16.01
C ARG A 152 -7.49 -0.47 15.94
N LEU A 153 -6.67 -1.52 15.87
CA LEU A 153 -7.12 -2.92 15.94
C LEU A 153 -7.85 -3.23 17.27
N ASN A 154 -7.45 -2.58 18.36
CA ASN A 154 -8.09 -2.70 19.67
C ASN A 154 -9.40 -1.89 19.84
N HIS A 155 -9.82 -1.12 18.83
CA HIS A 155 -11.04 -0.32 18.88
C HIS A 155 -12.11 -0.85 17.89
N PRO A 156 -13.36 -1.07 18.33
CA PRO A 156 -14.39 -1.68 17.50
C PRO A 156 -15.05 -0.73 16.48
N ASP A 157 -14.58 0.52 16.36
CA ASP A 157 -15.18 1.50 15.46
C ASP A 157 -15.12 1.00 14.00
N THR A 158 -16.27 1.00 13.32
CA THR A 158 -16.35 0.82 11.86
C THR A 158 -15.66 1.99 11.15
N GLY A 159 -14.90 1.76 10.08
CA GLY A 159 -14.27 2.83 9.33
C GLY A 159 -12.91 2.51 8.72
N LEU A 160 -12.21 3.56 8.28
CA LEU A 160 -10.92 3.46 7.57
C LEU A 160 -9.77 3.85 8.49
N THR A 161 -8.72 3.04 8.50
CA THR A 161 -7.41 3.42 9.06
C THR A 161 -6.37 3.32 7.96
N TYR A 162 -5.79 4.46 7.58
CA TYR A 162 -4.68 4.53 6.63
C TYR A 162 -3.40 4.93 7.35
N VAL A 163 -2.35 4.14 7.20
CA VAL A 163 -1.03 4.40 7.77
C VAL A 163 0.04 4.37 6.67
N MET A 164 0.89 5.40 6.62
CA MET A 164 2.03 5.47 5.71
C MET A 164 3.32 5.21 6.48
N LEU A 165 4.11 4.25 6.01
CA LEU A 165 5.39 3.84 6.58
C LEU A 165 6.52 4.77 6.11
N PRO A 166 7.10 5.61 6.99
CA PRO A 166 8.02 6.65 6.56
C PRO A 166 9.45 6.20 6.25
N ASP A 167 9.91 5.05 6.74
CA ASP A 167 11.35 4.73 6.74
C ASP A 167 11.90 4.41 5.33
N PHE A 168 11.09 3.79 4.46
CA PHE A 168 11.52 3.38 3.12
C PHE A 168 12.04 4.53 2.26
N ARG A 169 11.31 5.66 2.22
CA ARG A 169 11.75 6.84 1.48
C ARG A 169 13.04 7.44 2.05
N PHE A 170 13.27 7.29 3.35
CA PHE A 170 14.45 7.85 4.01
C PHE A 170 15.69 7.00 3.69
N ALA A 171 15.55 5.68 3.76
CA ALA A 171 16.58 4.75 3.32
C ALA A 171 16.94 4.95 1.83
N ALA A 172 15.93 5.06 0.96
CA ALA A 172 16.14 5.28 -0.47
C ALA A 172 16.87 6.59 -0.79
N ARG A 173 16.52 7.70 -0.12
CA ARG A 173 17.23 8.98 -0.29
C ARG A 173 18.69 8.96 0.16
N GLN A 174 19.02 8.05 1.08
CA GLN A 174 20.39 7.85 1.55
C GLN A 174 21.13 6.80 0.71
N HIS A 175 20.48 6.23 -0.32
CA HIS A 175 20.98 5.10 -1.10
C HIS A 175 21.37 3.90 -0.23
N ASP A 176 20.65 3.70 0.88
CA ASP A 176 20.96 2.68 1.87
C ASP A 176 20.06 1.45 1.67
N VAL A 177 20.58 0.51 0.88
CA VAL A 177 19.92 -0.78 0.61
C VAL A 177 19.75 -1.60 1.89
N GLN A 178 20.70 -1.53 2.83
CA GLN A 178 20.61 -2.32 4.07
C GLN A 178 19.51 -1.74 4.97
N ALA A 179 19.49 -0.43 5.21
CA ALA A 179 18.42 0.18 6.00
C ALA A 179 17.02 -0.05 5.39
N PHE A 180 16.92 -0.11 4.05
CA PHE A 180 15.67 -0.46 3.37
C PHE A 180 15.27 -1.92 3.67
N GLY A 181 16.20 -2.86 3.51
CA GLY A 181 15.97 -4.28 3.81
C GLY A 181 15.60 -4.53 5.27
N ASP A 182 16.32 -3.92 6.21
CA ASP A 182 16.00 -3.97 7.65
C ASP A 182 14.57 -3.47 7.93
N SER A 183 14.19 -2.35 7.29
CA SER A 183 12.85 -1.79 7.41
C SER A 183 11.77 -2.72 6.84
N LEU A 184 12.06 -3.45 5.75
CA LEU A 184 11.15 -4.44 5.19
C LEU A 184 10.96 -5.63 6.11
N ILE A 185 12.06 -6.18 6.65
CA ILE A 185 12.02 -7.33 7.57
C ILE A 185 11.23 -6.98 8.83
N GLN A 186 11.48 -5.80 9.42
CA GLN A 186 10.74 -5.34 10.59
C GLN A 186 9.25 -5.13 10.26
N ALA A 187 8.94 -4.52 9.12
CA ALA A 187 7.56 -4.30 8.71
C ALA A 187 6.81 -5.61 8.40
N ASP A 188 7.49 -6.62 7.85
CA ASP A 188 6.93 -7.97 7.64
C ASP A 188 6.55 -8.64 8.96
N GLN A 189 7.41 -8.55 9.98
CA GLN A 189 7.11 -9.08 11.32
C GLN A 189 5.87 -8.40 11.93
N TYR A 190 5.78 -7.08 11.85
CA TYR A 190 4.60 -6.37 12.34
C TYR A 190 3.35 -6.68 11.50
N LEU A 191 3.49 -6.87 10.20
CA LEU A 191 2.40 -7.28 9.32
C LEU A 191 1.83 -8.64 9.74
N GLY A 192 2.70 -9.60 10.09
CA GLY A 192 2.28 -10.89 10.62
C GLY A 192 1.45 -10.75 11.90
N GLN A 193 1.85 -9.86 12.81
CA GLN A 193 1.09 -9.58 14.02
C GLN A 193 -0.25 -8.88 13.74
N VAL A 194 -0.29 -7.93 12.79
CA VAL A 194 -1.54 -7.28 12.35
C VAL A 194 -2.55 -8.32 11.87
N LEU A 195 -2.12 -9.27 11.04
CA LEU A 195 -2.99 -10.34 10.54
C LEU A 195 -3.55 -11.23 11.66
N GLN A 196 -2.75 -11.50 12.70
CA GLN A 196 -3.20 -12.28 13.87
C GLN A 196 -4.23 -11.53 14.71
N ASP A 197 -4.12 -10.21 14.82
CA ASP A 197 -4.98 -9.35 15.63
C ASP A 197 -6.27 -8.90 14.89
N MET A 198 -6.38 -9.16 13.58
CA MET A 198 -7.55 -8.80 12.78
C MET A 198 -8.79 -9.62 13.14
N ALA A 199 -9.92 -8.94 13.23
CA ALA A 199 -11.23 -9.57 13.32
C ALA A 199 -11.65 -10.17 11.97
N ALA A 200 -12.57 -11.14 12.01
CA ALA A 200 -13.05 -11.83 10.80
C ALA A 200 -13.66 -10.89 9.73
N ASN A 201 -14.22 -9.76 10.15
CA ASN A 201 -14.84 -8.75 9.30
C ASN A 201 -13.92 -7.56 8.99
N ASP A 202 -12.62 -7.69 9.22
CA ASP A 202 -11.64 -6.68 8.82
C ASP A 202 -11.09 -6.98 7.43
N LEU A 203 -10.72 -5.91 6.73
CA LEU A 203 -9.96 -5.96 5.50
C LEU A 203 -8.62 -5.26 5.69
N LEU A 204 -7.53 -5.90 5.30
CA LEU A 204 -6.21 -5.31 5.21
C LEU A 204 -5.84 -5.12 3.75
N ILE A 205 -5.38 -3.94 3.39
CA ILE A 205 -4.80 -3.62 2.09
C ILE A 205 -3.37 -3.15 2.33
N VAL A 206 -2.40 -3.91 1.84
CA VAL A 206 -0.99 -3.53 1.79
C VAL A 206 -0.67 -3.05 0.39
N THR A 207 -0.16 -1.83 0.29
CA THR A 207 0.13 -1.17 -0.99
C THR A 207 1.29 -0.21 -0.84
N ALA A 208 1.67 0.46 -1.93
CA ALA A 208 2.43 1.70 -1.86
C ALA A 208 1.69 2.85 -2.59
N THR A 209 2.06 4.11 -2.30
CA THR A 209 1.66 5.31 -3.07
C THR A 209 2.80 5.89 -3.91
N GLN A 210 4.01 5.39 -3.71
CA GLN A 210 5.21 5.77 -4.45
C GLN A 210 6.25 4.65 -4.35
N ALA A 211 7.16 4.58 -5.32
CA ALA A 211 8.36 3.75 -5.26
C ALA A 211 9.61 4.62 -5.09
N SER A 212 10.67 4.04 -4.55
CA SER A 212 11.90 4.75 -4.24
C SER A 212 13.04 3.75 -4.23
N ASP A 213 13.56 3.45 -5.42
CA ASP A 213 14.65 2.50 -5.60
C ASP A 213 15.94 3.05 -4.97
N PRO A 214 16.53 2.39 -3.95
CA PRO A 214 17.73 2.89 -3.27
C PRO A 214 18.99 2.89 -4.15
N VAL A 215 19.01 2.14 -5.26
CA VAL A 215 20.19 2.07 -6.16
C VAL A 215 20.15 3.18 -7.23
N GLY A 216 18.97 3.67 -7.58
CA GLY A 216 18.79 4.73 -8.58
C GLY A 216 19.08 6.14 -8.02
N THR A 217 19.37 7.10 -8.90
CA THR A 217 19.61 8.52 -8.53
C THR A 217 18.34 9.36 -8.48
N MET A 218 17.25 8.89 -9.11
CA MET A 218 15.96 9.58 -9.17
C MET A 218 15.05 9.13 -8.04
N GLN A 219 14.39 10.08 -7.35
CA GLN A 219 13.46 9.82 -6.26
C GLN A 219 12.24 10.76 -6.34
N PRO A 220 10.99 10.26 -6.30
CA PRO A 220 10.57 8.86 -6.41
C PRO A 220 10.92 8.22 -7.77
N THR A 221 11.03 6.89 -7.82
CA THR A 221 11.10 6.11 -9.06
C THR A 221 9.69 5.81 -9.59
N ARG A 222 9.57 5.68 -10.92
CA ARG A 222 8.32 5.32 -11.59
C ARG A 222 8.22 3.81 -11.80
N GLU A 223 7.52 3.14 -10.90
CA GLU A 223 7.39 1.68 -10.86
C GLU A 223 5.93 1.24 -10.73
N TYR A 224 5.66 -0.02 -11.02
CA TYR A 224 4.48 -0.69 -10.49
C TYR A 224 4.55 -0.76 -8.96
N LEU A 225 3.41 -0.61 -8.30
CA LEU A 225 3.31 -0.68 -6.84
C LEU A 225 2.61 -1.99 -6.42
N PRO A 226 2.94 -2.56 -5.25
CA PRO A 226 2.29 -3.77 -4.79
C PRO A 226 0.82 -3.51 -4.44
N LEU A 227 -0.03 -4.50 -4.70
CA LEU A 227 -1.37 -4.59 -4.13
C LEU A 227 -1.51 -5.97 -3.52
N ILE A 228 -1.61 -6.02 -2.19
CA ILE A 228 -1.87 -7.24 -1.43
C ILE A 228 -3.07 -6.98 -0.54
N VAL A 229 -4.03 -7.89 -0.52
CA VAL A 229 -5.27 -7.74 0.24
C VAL A 229 -5.50 -9.01 1.05
N ALA A 230 -5.84 -8.86 2.33
CA ALA A 230 -6.05 -9.98 3.23
C ALA A 230 -7.26 -9.76 4.14
N SER A 231 -7.92 -10.85 4.51
CA SER A 231 -8.95 -10.86 5.53
C SER A 231 -9.00 -12.22 6.19
N SER A 232 -9.16 -12.27 7.52
CA SER A 232 -9.25 -13.54 8.26
C SER A 232 -10.47 -14.39 7.86
N SER A 233 -11.52 -13.77 7.31
CA SER A 233 -12.67 -14.52 6.74
C SER A 233 -12.43 -15.07 5.33
N ARG A 234 -11.31 -14.74 4.70
CA ARG A 234 -10.93 -15.12 3.34
C ARG A 234 -9.51 -15.68 3.31
N PRO A 235 -9.28 -16.90 3.86
CA PRO A 235 -7.93 -17.45 4.04
C PRO A 235 -7.27 -17.96 2.76
N ARG A 236 -7.90 -17.77 1.60
CA ARG A 236 -7.37 -18.12 0.28
C ARG A 236 -7.60 -16.95 -0.66
N GLY A 237 -6.52 -16.39 -1.17
CA GLY A 237 -6.57 -15.34 -2.18
C GLY A 237 -6.19 -15.85 -3.57
N HIS A 238 -6.25 -14.93 -4.53
CA HIS A 238 -5.87 -15.18 -5.91
C HIS A 238 -5.34 -13.89 -6.56
N ALA A 239 -4.87 -14.01 -7.80
CA ALA A 239 -4.34 -12.87 -8.54
C ALA A 239 -5.43 -11.85 -8.88
N LEU A 240 -5.22 -10.60 -8.49
CA LEU A 240 -6.01 -9.41 -8.81
C LEU A 240 -5.55 -8.75 -10.13
N GLY A 241 -4.52 -9.28 -10.76
CA GLY A 241 -3.95 -8.74 -12.00
C GLY A 241 -3.32 -7.36 -11.81
N ILE A 242 -3.42 -6.53 -12.85
CA ILE A 242 -2.91 -5.15 -12.86
C ILE A 242 -4.08 -4.17 -12.78
N ARG A 243 -4.12 -3.39 -11.71
CA ARG A 243 -5.02 -2.26 -11.52
C ARG A 243 -4.46 -1.04 -12.25
N ARG A 244 -5.32 -0.36 -13.01
CA ARG A 244 -4.90 0.71 -13.94
C ARG A 244 -4.74 2.07 -13.28
N THR A 245 -5.15 2.20 -12.02
CA THR A 245 -5.02 3.41 -11.22
C THR A 245 -4.96 3.06 -9.73
N LEU A 246 -4.26 3.88 -8.95
CA LEU A 246 -4.27 3.77 -7.49
C LEU A 246 -5.68 4.03 -6.90
N ALA A 247 -6.55 4.74 -7.64
CA ALA A 247 -7.91 5.01 -7.21
C ALA A 247 -8.80 3.76 -7.10
N ASP A 248 -8.38 2.60 -7.63
CA ASP A 248 -9.09 1.33 -7.44
C ASP A 248 -9.14 0.94 -5.95
N VAL A 249 -8.13 1.33 -5.16
CA VAL A 249 -8.13 1.17 -3.68
C VAL A 249 -9.21 2.05 -3.05
N GLY A 250 -9.24 3.34 -3.39
CA GLY A 250 -10.26 4.28 -2.91
C GLY A 250 -11.68 3.88 -3.32
N ALA A 251 -11.85 3.39 -4.56
CA ALA A 251 -13.11 2.87 -5.07
C ALA A 251 -13.59 1.66 -4.27
N THR A 252 -12.68 0.74 -3.93
CA THR A 252 -12.99 -0.43 -3.10
C THR A 252 -13.39 -0.07 -1.68
N VAL A 253 -12.71 0.92 -1.09
CA VAL A 253 -13.11 1.46 0.21
C VAL A 253 -14.51 2.07 0.13
N LEU A 254 -14.79 2.92 -0.86
CA LEU A 254 -16.10 3.55 -1.03
C LEU A 254 -17.22 2.53 -1.27
N GLU A 255 -17.01 1.53 -2.15
CA GLU A 255 -18.00 0.50 -2.43
C GLU A 255 -18.35 -0.29 -1.17
N ASN A 256 -17.36 -0.69 -0.37
CA ASN A 256 -17.61 -1.41 0.88
C ASN A 256 -18.56 -0.66 1.81
N TYR A 257 -18.41 0.67 1.91
CA TYR A 257 -19.25 1.53 2.75
C TYR A 257 -20.55 2.00 2.06
N GLY A 258 -20.90 1.45 0.88
CA GLY A 258 -22.13 1.77 0.16
C GLY A 258 -22.09 3.11 -0.58
N LEU A 259 -20.89 3.60 -0.92
CA LEU A 259 -20.64 4.91 -1.52
C LEU A 259 -20.04 4.80 -2.93
N ALA A 260 -20.25 3.66 -3.62
CA ALA A 260 -19.67 3.36 -4.94
C ALA A 260 -19.92 4.45 -6.00
N ALA A 261 -21.07 5.13 -5.95
CA ALA A 261 -21.40 6.23 -6.87
C ALA A 261 -20.45 7.44 -6.79
N ARG A 262 -19.58 7.51 -5.77
CA ARG A 262 -18.56 8.57 -5.59
C ARG A 262 -17.16 8.13 -6.01
N ALA A 263 -16.99 6.89 -6.47
CA ALA A 263 -15.70 6.34 -6.83
C ALA A 263 -15.21 6.84 -8.21
N ALA A 264 -13.91 7.10 -8.33
CA ALA A 264 -13.27 7.41 -9.61
C ALA A 264 -12.59 6.21 -10.28
N GLY A 265 -12.16 5.22 -9.48
CA GLY A 265 -11.55 3.97 -9.94
C GLY A 265 -12.57 2.83 -10.05
N HIS A 266 -12.08 1.64 -10.41
CA HIS A 266 -12.86 0.40 -10.46
C HIS A 266 -12.59 -0.40 -9.20
N SER A 267 -13.65 -0.64 -8.43
CA SER A 267 -13.51 -1.48 -7.24
C SER A 267 -13.21 -2.93 -7.61
N PHE A 268 -12.40 -3.56 -6.76
CA PHE A 268 -12.17 -5.01 -6.76
C PHE A 268 -12.88 -5.71 -5.59
N LEU A 269 -13.86 -5.08 -4.92
CA LEU A 269 -14.53 -5.66 -3.76
C LEU A 269 -15.23 -6.99 -4.07
N ASN A 270 -15.85 -7.09 -5.25
CA ASN A 270 -16.51 -8.32 -5.69
C ASN A 270 -15.53 -9.49 -5.80
N GLU A 271 -14.29 -9.24 -6.20
CA GLU A 271 -13.25 -10.26 -6.33
C GLU A 271 -12.78 -10.79 -4.96
N LEU A 272 -12.95 -9.99 -3.90
CA LEU A 272 -12.63 -10.37 -2.52
C LEU A 272 -13.77 -11.13 -1.82
N THR A 273 -14.99 -10.99 -2.32
CA THR A 273 -16.22 -11.42 -1.62
C THR A 273 -16.94 -12.59 -2.28
N GLN A 274 -16.58 -12.91 -3.52
CA GLN A 274 -17.01 -14.13 -4.21
C GLN A 274 -16.46 -15.41 -3.56
#